data_AF-A0A670HUP6-F1
#
_entry.id   AF-A0A670HUP6-F1
#
_cell.length_a   1.000
_cell.length_b   1.000
_cell.length_c   1.000
_cell.angle_alpha   90.00
_cell.angle_beta   90.00
_cell.angle_gamma   90.00
#
_symmetry.space_group_name_H-M   'P 1'
#
loop_
_entity.id
_entity.type
_entity.pdbx_description
1 polymer ?
#
loop_
_entity_poly.entity_id
_entity_poly.type
_entity_poly.pdbx_seq_one_letter_code
_entity_poly.pdbx_strand_id
1 'polypeptide(L)'
;MISDGLLAPASQNMPCLPLQESLKQTSLYDFHRHHGGKMVAFAGWSLPVQYTHSHLESHLHTRQHCSLFDVSHMLQTKVFGRDRIKFIESLVVGDIAELKPNQGTLSLFTNERGGIMDDLIVTSTSDQHLYVVSNAGCRDKDFALMKNKVKEMKAAGCDVDLEVSDNALLALQGPAMARVLQAGVSDSLAKLPFMTSAVMSVFGVPGCRVTRCGYTGEDGVEISVPASRAVELAELLLKDSTVWLAGLAARDSLRLEAGLCLYGNDIDESTTPVEASLIWTLGEVTSGCPSPCLQKNIAMGYVESDYSKLSTALTVEVRKKSCPALVTKMPFVATNYYTVK
;
A
#
# COMPACT_ATOMS: atom_id res chain seq x y z
N MET A 1 57.82 18.56 -52.25
CA MET A 1 58.13 18.31 -50.83
C MET A 1 57.29 17.11 -50.37
N ILE A 2 57.65 16.53 -49.21
CA ILE A 2 56.90 15.50 -48.47
C ILE A 2 55.88 16.24 -47.58
N SER A 3 54.62 15.84 -47.41
CA SER A 3 53.74 14.88 -48.14
C SER A 3 52.26 15.29 -47.80
N ASP A 4 51.17 14.52 -47.82
CA ASP A 4 50.88 13.08 -48.02
C ASP A 4 49.42 12.85 -48.47
N GLY A 5 48.98 11.59 -48.63
CA GLY A 5 47.60 11.22 -48.97
C GLY A 5 46.82 10.56 -47.81
N LEU A 6 45.54 10.93 -47.64
CA LEU A 6 44.61 10.25 -46.73
C LEU A 6 43.15 10.42 -47.20
N LEU A 7 42.34 9.36 -47.05
CA LEU A 7 40.95 9.34 -47.51
C LEU A 7 40.01 10.01 -46.51
N ALA A 8 38.96 10.67 -47.01
CA ALA A 8 37.81 11.03 -46.19
C ALA A 8 37.04 9.75 -45.77
N PRO A 9 36.70 9.58 -44.47
CA PRO A 9 36.03 8.37 -44.01
C PRO A 9 34.55 8.33 -44.45
N ALA A 10 34.01 7.12 -44.57
CA ALA A 10 32.59 6.91 -44.80
C ALA A 10 31.74 7.47 -43.65
N SER A 11 30.49 7.88 -43.97
CA SER A 11 29.51 8.33 -42.98
C SER A 11 29.24 7.23 -41.95
N GLN A 12 29.75 7.40 -40.73
CA GLN A 12 29.41 6.53 -39.62
C GLN A 12 27.92 6.69 -39.29
N ASN A 13 27.18 5.58 -39.22
CA ASN A 13 25.83 5.59 -38.67
C ASN A 13 25.93 6.08 -37.22
N MET A 14 25.35 7.26 -36.92
CA MET A 14 25.09 7.60 -35.53
C MET A 14 24.18 6.53 -34.94
N PRO A 15 24.48 5.98 -33.74
CA PRO A 15 23.52 5.16 -33.06
C PRO A 15 22.26 5.99 -32.83
N CYS A 16 21.10 5.46 -33.21
CA CYS A 16 19.84 6.09 -32.89
C CYS A 16 19.74 6.17 -31.37
N LEU A 17 19.78 7.38 -30.81
CA LEU A 17 19.55 7.57 -29.38
C LEU A 17 18.18 6.96 -29.06
N PRO A 18 18.07 6.11 -28.02
CA PRO A 18 16.78 5.51 -27.67
C PRO A 18 15.77 6.64 -27.45
N LEU A 19 14.59 6.51 -28.07
CA LEU A 19 13.49 7.44 -27.88
C LEU A 19 13.23 7.55 -26.38
N GLN A 20 13.52 8.71 -25.81
CA GLN A 20 13.37 8.94 -24.38
C GLN A 20 11.87 8.87 -24.05
N GLU A 21 11.45 7.76 -23.43
CA GLU A 21 10.04 7.48 -23.20
C GLU A 21 9.38 8.64 -22.43
N SER A 22 8.29 9.15 -22.99
CA SER A 22 7.56 10.28 -22.40
C SER A 22 6.92 9.85 -21.09
N LEU A 23 7.38 10.43 -19.99
CA LEU A 23 6.87 10.14 -18.64
C LEU A 23 5.34 10.24 -18.59
N LYS A 24 4.70 9.23 -17.98
CA LYS A 24 3.26 9.17 -17.74
C LYS A 24 2.84 10.38 -16.87
N GLN A 25 1.67 10.96 -17.15
CA GLN A 25 1.17 12.16 -16.46
C GLN A 25 -0.11 11.83 -15.67
N THR A 26 -0.22 12.34 -14.44
CA THR A 26 -1.45 12.26 -13.66
C THR A 26 -2.44 13.35 -14.07
N SER A 27 -3.71 13.22 -13.67
CA SER A 27 -4.74 14.25 -13.89
C SER A 27 -4.43 15.60 -13.22
N LEU A 28 -3.41 15.66 -12.36
CA LEU A 28 -2.93 16.89 -11.71
C LEU A 28 -1.65 17.46 -12.33
N TYR A 29 -1.13 16.91 -13.44
CA TYR A 29 0.16 17.33 -14.00
C TYR A 29 0.30 18.85 -14.22
N ASP A 30 -0.67 19.50 -14.86
CA ASP A 30 -0.64 20.96 -15.07
C ASP A 30 -0.98 21.76 -13.80
N PHE A 31 -1.81 21.20 -12.90
CA PHE A 31 -2.08 21.77 -11.58
C PHE A 31 -0.79 21.84 -10.73
N HIS A 32 0.03 20.79 -10.76
CA HIS A 32 1.34 20.76 -10.09
C HIS A 32 2.26 21.85 -10.62
N ARG A 33 2.32 21.99 -11.95
CA ARG A 33 3.13 23.03 -12.62
C ARG A 33 2.65 24.44 -12.30
N HIS A 34 1.33 24.66 -12.22
CA HIS A 34 0.75 25.94 -11.82
C HIS A 34 1.17 26.33 -10.39
N HIS A 35 1.18 25.37 -9.46
CA HIS A 35 1.57 25.55 -8.07
C HIS A 35 3.10 25.49 -7.81
N GLY A 36 3.93 25.58 -8.86
CA GLY A 36 5.40 25.61 -8.72
C GLY A 36 6.04 24.25 -8.39
N GLY A 37 5.37 23.14 -8.73
CA GLY A 37 5.86 21.78 -8.56
C GLY A 37 7.10 21.50 -9.40
N LYS A 38 8.17 21.04 -8.75
CA LYS A 38 9.45 20.69 -9.37
C LYS A 38 9.38 19.26 -9.88
N MET A 39 8.93 19.10 -11.13
CA MET A 39 8.61 17.81 -11.73
C MET A 39 9.88 16.97 -12.00
N VAL A 40 9.87 15.70 -11.58
CA VAL A 40 10.93 14.70 -11.79
C VAL A 40 10.34 13.40 -12.34
N ALA A 41 11.21 12.49 -12.79
CA ALA A 41 10.84 11.12 -13.12
C ALA A 41 10.72 10.27 -11.83
N PHE A 42 9.59 9.58 -11.65
CA PHE A 42 9.37 8.63 -10.55
C PHE A 42 8.47 7.49 -11.03
N ALA A 43 8.93 6.24 -10.94
CA ALA A 43 8.20 5.04 -11.43
C ALA A 43 7.67 5.16 -12.89
N GLY A 44 8.35 5.90 -13.76
CA GLY A 44 7.91 6.18 -15.14
C GLY A 44 6.86 7.30 -15.27
N TRP A 45 6.50 7.98 -14.18
CA TRP A 45 5.60 9.14 -14.14
C TRP A 45 6.36 10.45 -13.95
N SER A 46 5.72 11.58 -14.30
CA SER A 46 6.21 12.92 -14.01
C SER A 46 5.47 13.51 -12.80
N LEU A 47 6.18 13.66 -11.69
CA LEU A 47 5.62 14.03 -10.38
C LEU A 47 6.48 15.07 -9.65
N PRO A 48 5.90 15.92 -8.78
CA PRO A 48 6.66 16.95 -8.07
C PRO A 48 7.50 16.35 -6.93
N VAL A 49 8.82 16.54 -6.96
CA VAL A 49 9.70 16.16 -5.83
C VAL A 49 9.50 17.08 -4.62
N GLN A 50 9.19 18.35 -4.88
CA GLN A 50 8.76 19.39 -3.94
C GLN A 50 8.05 20.51 -4.72
N TYR A 51 7.60 21.55 -4.00
CA TYR A 51 7.02 22.78 -4.58
C TYR A 51 7.91 24.00 -4.23
N THR A 52 7.29 25.14 -3.92
CA THR A 52 7.92 26.39 -3.47
C THR A 52 8.76 26.19 -2.21
N HIS A 53 8.15 25.66 -1.15
CA HIS A 53 8.80 25.33 0.13
C HIS A 53 9.84 24.21 -0.02
N SER A 54 10.82 24.16 0.88
CA SER A 54 11.74 23.04 1.00
C SER A 54 11.02 21.76 1.44
N HIS A 55 11.64 20.61 1.17
CA HIS A 55 11.09 19.32 1.64
C HIS A 55 11.07 19.22 3.17
N LEU A 56 11.97 19.92 3.89
CA LEU A 56 11.99 19.98 5.35
C LEU A 56 10.83 20.80 5.91
N GLU A 57 10.54 21.97 5.34
CA GLU A 57 9.36 22.77 5.71
C GLU A 57 8.06 22.01 5.40
N SER A 58 7.97 21.39 4.21
CA SER A 58 6.82 20.59 3.80
C SER A 58 6.60 19.37 4.70
N HIS A 59 7.67 18.69 5.11
CA HIS A 59 7.63 17.62 6.11
C HIS A 59 7.08 18.14 7.45
N LEU A 60 7.69 19.17 8.03
CA LEU A 60 7.31 19.71 9.34
C LEU A 60 5.86 20.24 9.34
N HIS A 61 5.44 20.91 8.27
CA HIS A 61 4.06 21.34 8.06
C HIS A 61 3.09 20.15 8.05
N THR A 62 3.46 19.03 7.43
CA THR A 62 2.61 17.83 7.42
C THR A 62 2.35 17.29 8.83
N ARG A 63 3.36 17.28 9.70
CA ARG A 63 3.22 16.84 11.11
C ARG A 63 2.54 17.87 12.02
N GLN A 64 2.48 19.14 11.64
CA GLN A 64 1.87 20.22 12.45
C GLN A 64 0.44 20.57 11.99
N HIS A 65 0.14 20.39 10.71
CA HIS A 65 -1.05 20.89 10.03
C HIS A 65 -1.62 19.81 9.10
N CYS A 66 -1.56 20.01 7.78
CA CYS A 66 -1.99 19.01 6.81
C CYS A 66 -1.31 19.23 5.45
N SER A 67 -1.01 18.14 4.74
CA SER A 67 -0.51 18.19 3.37
C SER A 67 -1.29 17.29 2.43
N LEU A 68 -1.44 17.75 1.20
CA LEU A 68 -2.03 17.04 0.07
C LEU A 68 -0.92 16.51 -0.85
N PHE A 69 -0.96 15.22 -1.13
CA PHE A 69 -0.05 14.51 -2.03
C PHE A 69 -0.83 13.91 -3.22
N ASP A 70 -0.27 14.00 -4.42
CA ASP A 70 -0.77 13.24 -5.58
C ASP A 70 -0.14 11.85 -5.60
N VAL A 71 -0.99 10.83 -5.44
CA VAL A 71 -0.61 9.42 -5.49
C VAL A 71 -1.34 8.66 -6.59
N SER A 72 -1.91 9.38 -7.58
CA SER A 72 -2.70 8.84 -8.70
C SER A 72 -1.94 7.90 -9.64
N HIS A 73 -0.61 7.82 -9.48
CA HIS A 73 0.27 6.92 -10.20
C HIS A 73 0.21 5.46 -9.68
N MET A 74 -0.23 5.27 -8.42
CA MET A 74 -0.41 3.94 -7.81
C MET A 74 -1.48 3.11 -8.54
N LEU A 75 -1.35 1.79 -8.51
CA LEU A 75 -2.29 0.88 -9.17
C LEU A 75 -3.53 0.69 -8.31
N GLN A 76 -4.67 1.24 -8.76
CA GLN A 76 -5.98 0.97 -8.17
C GLN A 76 -6.68 -0.13 -8.98
N THR A 77 -7.08 -1.23 -8.32
CA THR A 77 -7.89 -2.30 -8.92
C THR A 77 -9.11 -2.65 -8.08
N LYS A 78 -10.10 -3.26 -8.74
CA LYS A 78 -11.30 -3.82 -8.10
C LYS A 78 -11.39 -5.30 -8.46
N VAL A 79 -11.57 -6.15 -7.44
CA VAL A 79 -11.76 -7.60 -7.63
C VAL A 79 -13.23 -7.96 -7.36
N PHE A 80 -13.91 -8.43 -8.40
CA PHE A 80 -15.33 -8.80 -8.41
C PHE A 80 -15.52 -10.33 -8.41
N GLY A 81 -16.77 -10.78 -8.33
CA GLY A 81 -17.15 -12.20 -8.30
C GLY A 81 -17.21 -12.76 -6.88
N ARG A 82 -17.86 -13.92 -6.73
CA ARG A 82 -18.03 -14.61 -5.43
C ARG A 82 -16.71 -15.16 -4.88
N ASP A 83 -15.79 -15.58 -5.76
CA ASP A 83 -14.53 -16.23 -5.41
C ASP A 83 -13.38 -15.20 -5.17
N ARG A 84 -13.70 -13.89 -5.15
CA ARG A 84 -12.73 -12.78 -5.02
C ARG A 84 -11.83 -12.83 -3.78
N ILE A 85 -12.33 -13.36 -2.65
CA ILE A 85 -11.58 -13.47 -1.38
C ILE A 85 -10.52 -14.57 -1.53
N LYS A 86 -10.96 -15.79 -1.87
CA LYS A 86 -10.09 -16.92 -2.25
C LYS A 86 -9.07 -16.56 -3.33
N PHE A 87 -9.42 -15.68 -4.28
CA PHE A 87 -8.49 -15.17 -5.28
C PHE A 87 -7.36 -14.36 -4.66
N ILE A 88 -7.66 -13.34 -3.83
CA ILE A 88 -6.62 -12.47 -3.30
C ILE A 88 -5.77 -13.22 -2.26
N GLU A 89 -6.38 -14.07 -1.42
CA GLU A 89 -5.70 -14.94 -0.45
C GLU A 89 -4.83 -16.02 -1.13
N SER A 90 -5.00 -16.27 -2.43
CA SER A 90 -4.08 -17.09 -3.23
C SER A 90 -2.86 -16.32 -3.77
N LEU A 91 -2.72 -15.06 -3.37
CA LEU A 91 -1.64 -14.13 -3.75
C LEU A 91 -1.05 -13.35 -2.56
N VAL A 92 -1.83 -13.11 -1.50
CA VAL A 92 -1.46 -12.28 -0.34
C VAL A 92 -1.50 -13.03 0.98
N VAL A 93 -0.69 -12.57 1.94
CA VAL A 93 -0.47 -13.23 3.25
C VAL A 93 -1.51 -12.94 4.35
N GLY A 94 -2.41 -11.98 4.15
CA GLY A 94 -3.36 -11.53 5.18
C GLY A 94 -4.74 -12.20 5.12
N ASP A 95 -5.39 -12.37 6.27
CA ASP A 95 -6.75 -12.94 6.41
C ASP A 95 -7.83 -11.98 5.84
N ILE A 96 -8.11 -12.05 4.54
CA ILE A 96 -9.04 -11.13 3.86
C ILE A 96 -10.50 -11.51 4.15
N ALA A 97 -10.80 -12.79 4.38
CA ALA A 97 -12.11 -13.29 4.78
C ALA A 97 -12.67 -12.64 6.06
N GLU A 98 -11.78 -12.27 7.00
CA GLU A 98 -12.16 -11.66 8.28
C GLU A 98 -12.34 -10.13 8.20
N LEU A 99 -12.04 -9.50 7.04
CA LEU A 99 -12.27 -8.07 6.83
C LEU A 99 -13.77 -7.74 6.75
N LYS A 100 -14.24 -6.98 7.75
CA LYS A 100 -15.61 -6.47 7.82
C LYS A 100 -15.93 -5.56 6.63
N PRO A 101 -17.21 -5.37 6.27
CA PRO A 101 -17.58 -4.45 5.19
C PRO A 101 -16.99 -3.05 5.37
N ASN A 102 -16.27 -2.62 4.32
CA ASN A 102 -15.45 -1.41 4.21
C ASN A 102 -14.20 -1.32 5.11
N GLN A 103 -13.79 -2.41 5.77
CA GLN A 103 -12.48 -2.54 6.43
C GLN A 103 -11.40 -2.97 5.42
N GLY A 104 -10.18 -2.51 5.63
CA GLY A 104 -8.99 -2.96 4.92
C GLY A 104 -7.82 -3.32 5.83
N THR A 105 -6.73 -3.77 5.21
CA THR A 105 -5.44 -4.02 5.85
C THR A 105 -4.31 -3.75 4.86
N LEU A 106 -3.09 -3.52 5.37
CA LEU A 106 -1.89 -3.78 4.58
C LEU A 106 -1.78 -5.30 4.39
N SER A 107 -1.37 -5.73 3.21
CA SER A 107 -0.91 -7.09 2.96
C SER A 107 0.21 -7.08 1.92
N LEU A 108 0.79 -8.23 1.67
CA LEU A 108 2.00 -8.39 0.85
C LEU A 108 1.71 -9.45 -0.21
N PHE A 109 1.96 -9.15 -1.49
CA PHE A 109 2.10 -10.21 -2.49
C PHE A 109 3.40 -10.96 -2.19
N THR A 110 3.40 -12.29 -2.28
CA THR A 110 4.61 -13.11 -2.05
C THR A 110 4.86 -14.10 -3.18
N ASN A 111 6.14 -14.44 -3.39
CA ASN A 111 6.56 -15.49 -4.32
C ASN A 111 6.67 -16.87 -3.62
N GLU A 112 6.83 -17.95 -4.40
CA GLU A 112 6.94 -19.33 -3.89
C GLU A 112 8.12 -19.59 -2.92
N ARG A 113 9.01 -18.62 -2.70
CA ARG A 113 10.10 -18.68 -1.72
C ARG A 113 9.83 -17.84 -0.47
N GLY A 114 8.63 -17.25 -0.34
CA GLY A 114 8.25 -16.34 0.74
C GLY A 114 8.76 -14.90 0.60
N GLY A 115 9.45 -14.56 -0.49
CA GLY A 115 9.94 -13.20 -0.73
C GLY A 115 8.83 -12.26 -1.20
N ILE A 116 8.86 -11.00 -0.75
CA ILE A 116 7.81 -10.00 -1.02
C ILE A 116 7.88 -9.55 -2.49
N MET A 117 6.76 -9.59 -3.20
CA MET A 117 6.62 -9.10 -4.57
C MET A 117 6.12 -7.66 -4.63
N ASP A 118 5.21 -7.25 -3.76
CA ASP A 118 4.84 -5.84 -3.52
C ASP A 118 4.09 -5.72 -2.19
N ASP A 119 4.07 -4.53 -1.58
CA ASP A 119 3.16 -4.20 -0.48
C ASP A 119 1.91 -3.45 -1.00
N LEU A 120 0.74 -3.78 -0.44
CA LEU A 120 -0.54 -3.29 -0.94
C LEU A 120 -1.55 -3.05 0.20
N ILE A 121 -2.49 -2.12 -0.02
CA ILE A 121 -3.69 -2.01 0.80
C ILE A 121 -4.85 -2.71 0.10
N VAL A 122 -5.45 -3.69 0.76
CA VAL A 122 -6.66 -4.39 0.32
C VAL A 122 -7.82 -4.08 1.25
N THR A 123 -8.99 -3.77 0.68
CA THR A 123 -10.22 -3.38 1.39
C THR A 123 -11.39 -4.24 0.92
N SER A 124 -12.05 -4.92 1.86
CA SER A 124 -13.33 -5.60 1.63
C SER A 124 -14.44 -4.54 1.57
N THR A 125 -15.15 -4.36 0.45
CA THR A 125 -16.14 -3.28 0.33
C THR A 125 -17.57 -3.74 0.62
N SER A 126 -18.45 -2.81 1.02
CA SER A 126 -19.90 -3.05 1.06
C SER A 126 -20.48 -3.43 -0.31
N ASP A 127 -19.82 -2.98 -1.37
CA ASP A 127 -20.31 -2.97 -2.74
C ASP A 127 -19.84 -4.22 -3.50
N GLN A 128 -19.75 -5.33 -2.75
CA GLN A 128 -19.44 -6.71 -3.17
C GLN A 128 -18.16 -6.91 -4.01
N HIS A 129 -17.18 -6.01 -3.86
CA HIS A 129 -15.85 -6.16 -4.45
C HIS A 129 -14.75 -6.02 -3.40
N LEU A 130 -13.52 -6.35 -3.76
CA LEU A 130 -12.33 -5.91 -3.04
C LEU A 130 -11.76 -4.69 -3.77
N TYR A 131 -11.39 -3.65 -3.04
CA TYR A 131 -10.65 -2.51 -3.57
C TYR A 131 -9.18 -2.64 -3.15
N VAL A 132 -8.26 -2.64 -4.11
CA VAL A 132 -6.83 -2.92 -3.91
C VAL A 132 -5.99 -1.78 -4.47
N VAL A 133 -5.00 -1.33 -3.71
CA VAL A 133 -4.03 -0.31 -4.09
C VAL A 133 -2.60 -0.84 -3.90
N SER A 134 -1.79 -0.89 -4.97
CA SER A 134 -0.39 -1.35 -4.96
C SER A 134 0.56 -0.34 -5.61
N ASN A 135 1.88 -0.54 -5.46
CA ASN A 135 2.88 0.47 -5.78
C ASN A 135 2.95 0.81 -7.28
N ALA A 136 3.15 2.09 -7.57
CA ALA A 136 3.25 2.57 -8.96
C ALA A 136 4.43 1.97 -9.75
N GLY A 137 5.52 1.61 -9.05
CA GLY A 137 6.69 0.94 -9.65
C GLY A 137 6.45 -0.55 -9.93
N CYS A 138 5.51 -1.18 -9.22
CA CYS A 138 5.15 -2.59 -9.38
C CYS A 138 3.91 -2.79 -10.26
N ARG A 139 3.12 -1.74 -10.51
CA ARG A 139 1.92 -1.69 -11.37
C ARG A 139 1.85 -2.70 -12.52
N ASP A 140 2.84 -2.72 -13.41
CA ASP A 140 2.81 -3.59 -14.59
C ASP A 140 3.13 -5.07 -14.25
N LYS A 141 3.88 -5.33 -13.17
CA LYS A 141 4.11 -6.66 -12.56
C LYS A 141 2.85 -7.15 -11.83
N ASP A 142 2.27 -6.33 -10.97
CA ASP A 142 1.11 -6.69 -10.13
C ASP A 142 -0.12 -6.94 -10.99
N PHE A 143 -0.37 -6.07 -11.98
CA PHE A 143 -1.46 -6.28 -12.92
C PHE A 143 -1.24 -7.56 -13.74
N ALA A 144 -0.01 -7.92 -14.11
CA ALA A 144 0.28 -9.18 -14.76
C ALA A 144 0.03 -10.39 -13.83
N LEU A 145 0.45 -10.32 -12.57
CA LEU A 145 0.22 -11.34 -11.53
C LEU A 145 -1.27 -11.58 -11.34
N MET A 146 -2.03 -10.54 -10.96
CA MET A 146 -3.47 -10.61 -10.72
C MET A 146 -4.22 -11.09 -11.98
N LYS A 147 -3.91 -10.54 -13.16
CA LYS A 147 -4.57 -10.90 -14.43
C LYS A 147 -4.29 -12.33 -14.86
N ASN A 148 -3.10 -12.87 -14.57
CA ASN A 148 -2.80 -14.27 -14.85
C ASN A 148 -3.50 -15.19 -13.85
N LYS A 149 -3.57 -14.83 -12.56
CA LYS A 149 -4.32 -15.59 -11.55
C LYS A 149 -5.83 -15.60 -11.81
N VAL A 150 -6.41 -14.53 -12.36
CA VAL A 150 -7.81 -14.52 -12.83
C VAL A 150 -8.03 -15.52 -13.96
N LYS A 151 -7.12 -15.60 -14.95
CA LYS A 151 -7.23 -16.60 -16.04
C LYS A 151 -7.18 -18.03 -15.49
N GLU A 152 -6.23 -18.31 -14.60
CA GLU A 152 -6.06 -19.60 -13.93
C GLU A 152 -7.35 -20.00 -13.18
N MET A 153 -7.86 -19.11 -12.35
CA MET A 153 -9.06 -19.37 -11.55
C MET A 153 -10.34 -19.47 -12.40
N LYS A 154 -10.49 -18.67 -13.46
CA LYS A 154 -11.60 -18.85 -14.43
C LYS A 154 -11.50 -20.18 -15.18
N ALA A 155 -10.30 -20.62 -15.56
CA ALA A 155 -10.11 -21.94 -16.16
C ALA A 155 -10.45 -23.09 -15.18
N ALA A 156 -10.25 -22.86 -13.88
CA ALA A 156 -10.70 -23.74 -12.80
C ALA A 156 -12.18 -23.55 -12.38
N GLY A 157 -12.98 -22.78 -13.12
CA GLY A 157 -14.42 -22.60 -12.87
C GLY A 157 -14.79 -21.68 -11.70
N CYS A 158 -13.86 -20.87 -11.19
CA CYS A 158 -14.14 -19.85 -10.18
C CYS A 158 -14.73 -18.58 -10.83
N ASP A 159 -15.62 -17.91 -10.10
CA ASP A 159 -16.23 -16.63 -10.48
C ASP A 159 -15.44 -15.49 -9.80
N VAL A 160 -14.50 -14.93 -10.56
CA VAL A 160 -13.67 -13.78 -10.16
C VAL A 160 -13.37 -12.90 -11.38
N ASP A 161 -13.46 -11.58 -11.24
CA ASP A 161 -13.11 -10.61 -12.28
C ASP A 161 -12.24 -9.46 -11.74
N LEU A 162 -11.48 -8.81 -12.63
CA LEU A 162 -10.51 -7.77 -12.27
C LEU A 162 -10.68 -6.54 -13.17
N GLU A 163 -10.95 -5.40 -12.54
CA GLU A 163 -11.03 -4.08 -13.17
C GLU A 163 -9.85 -3.21 -12.69
N VAL A 164 -9.29 -2.38 -13.59
CA VAL A 164 -8.35 -1.32 -13.23
C VAL A 164 -9.13 -0.02 -13.16
N SER A 165 -9.04 0.71 -12.05
CA SER A 165 -9.72 2.00 -11.92
C SER A 165 -8.95 3.10 -12.66
N ASP A 166 -9.69 3.98 -13.33
CA ASP A 166 -9.20 5.19 -14.00
C ASP A 166 -9.17 6.42 -13.07
N ASN A 167 -9.71 6.31 -11.86
CA ASN A 167 -9.69 7.33 -10.80
C ASN A 167 -8.27 7.88 -10.52
N ALA A 168 -8.19 9.17 -10.21
CA ALA A 168 -7.06 9.75 -9.52
C ALA A 168 -7.09 9.38 -8.03
N LEU A 169 -5.96 9.51 -7.33
CA LEU A 169 -5.84 9.15 -5.92
C LEU A 169 -5.05 10.24 -5.19
N LEU A 170 -5.69 10.90 -4.22
CA LEU A 170 -5.12 12.01 -3.46
C LEU A 170 -4.96 11.61 -1.99
N ALA A 171 -3.78 11.78 -1.40
CA ALA A 171 -3.57 11.53 0.02
C ALA A 171 -3.57 12.86 0.79
N LEU A 172 -4.46 13.02 1.77
CA LEU A 172 -4.56 14.18 2.66
C LEU A 172 -4.14 13.71 4.07
N GLN A 173 -3.02 14.24 4.58
CA GLN A 173 -2.30 13.65 5.72
C GLN A 173 -1.88 14.73 6.72
N GLY A 174 -1.91 14.45 8.02
CA GLY A 174 -1.54 15.40 9.09
C GLY A 174 -2.69 15.66 10.08
N PRO A 175 -2.40 16.16 11.31
CA PRO A 175 -3.38 16.27 12.40
C PRO A 175 -4.57 17.18 12.10
N ALA A 176 -4.49 18.09 11.13
CA ALA A 176 -5.63 18.91 10.70
C ALA A 176 -6.54 18.23 9.65
N MET A 177 -6.16 17.07 9.09
CA MET A 177 -6.90 16.36 8.03
C MET A 177 -8.39 16.22 8.36
N ALA A 178 -8.72 15.71 9.54
CA ALA A 178 -10.11 15.44 9.91
C ALA A 178 -10.94 16.74 9.98
N ARG A 179 -10.34 17.87 10.39
CA ARG A 179 -11.00 19.19 10.39
C ARG A 179 -11.21 19.72 8.97
N VAL A 180 -10.19 19.62 8.12
CA VAL A 180 -10.22 20.06 6.72
C VAL A 180 -11.29 19.29 5.95
N LEU A 181 -11.22 17.96 5.98
CA LEU A 181 -12.08 17.11 5.17
C LEU A 181 -13.54 17.12 5.66
N GLN A 182 -13.78 17.22 6.98
CA GLN A 182 -15.14 17.26 7.53
C GLN A 182 -15.96 18.46 7.03
N ALA A 183 -15.31 19.57 6.64
CA ALA A 183 -15.97 20.72 6.03
C ALA A 183 -16.52 20.43 4.61
N GLY A 184 -16.03 19.37 3.96
CA GLY A 184 -16.42 18.97 2.61
C GLY A 184 -17.31 17.73 2.53
N VAL A 185 -17.59 17.03 3.64
CA VAL A 185 -18.34 15.76 3.63
C VAL A 185 -19.52 15.78 4.61
N SER A 186 -20.63 15.16 4.21
CA SER A 186 -21.82 14.94 5.05
C SER A 186 -21.56 14.00 6.22
N ASP A 187 -20.66 13.06 6.03
CA ASP A 187 -20.47 11.90 6.89
C ASP A 187 -19.48 12.21 8.00
N SER A 188 -19.78 11.74 9.21
CA SER A 188 -18.94 12.02 10.37
C SER A 188 -17.65 11.22 10.31
N LEU A 189 -16.53 11.87 10.03
CA LEU A 189 -15.20 11.23 9.93
C LEU A 189 -14.74 10.60 11.26
N ALA A 190 -15.32 11.01 12.38
CA ALA A 190 -15.15 10.35 13.68
C ALA A 190 -15.71 8.91 13.70
N LYS A 191 -16.60 8.55 12.76
CA LYS A 191 -17.12 7.19 12.55
C LYS A 191 -16.35 6.39 11.50
N LEU A 192 -15.33 6.98 10.89
CA LEU A 192 -14.40 6.34 9.96
C LEU A 192 -13.08 6.08 10.71
N PRO A 193 -12.91 4.96 11.44
CA PRO A 193 -11.65 4.64 12.09
C PRO A 193 -10.54 4.28 11.08
N PHE A 194 -9.29 4.23 11.56
CA PHE A 194 -8.13 3.82 10.77
C PHE A 194 -8.36 2.47 10.06
N MET A 195 -7.89 2.37 8.81
CA MET A 195 -8.11 1.22 7.90
C MET A 195 -9.59 0.86 7.67
N THR A 196 -10.48 1.87 7.69
CA THR A 196 -11.83 1.75 7.13
C THR A 196 -12.08 2.81 6.06
N SER A 197 -13.13 2.58 5.26
CA SER A 197 -13.45 3.38 4.07
C SER A 197 -14.95 3.63 3.93
N ALA A 198 -15.31 4.57 3.06
CA ALA A 198 -16.68 4.76 2.58
C ALA A 198 -16.68 5.42 1.19
N VAL A 199 -17.74 5.20 0.41
CA VAL A 199 -18.04 5.99 -0.79
C VAL A 199 -18.92 7.16 -0.36
N MET A 200 -18.50 8.39 -0.65
CA MET A 200 -19.19 9.62 -0.25
C MET A 200 -19.02 10.74 -1.28
N SER A 201 -19.70 11.86 -1.07
CA SER A 201 -19.40 13.10 -1.79
C SER A 201 -18.38 13.93 -1.02
N VAL A 202 -17.35 14.44 -1.70
CA VAL A 202 -16.27 15.23 -1.10
C VAL A 202 -16.21 16.60 -1.79
N PHE A 203 -16.49 17.66 -1.04
CA PHE A 203 -16.70 19.04 -1.51
C PHE A 203 -17.66 19.15 -2.72
N GLY A 204 -18.67 18.26 -2.78
CA GLY A 204 -19.64 18.20 -3.89
C GLY A 204 -19.21 17.34 -5.09
N VAL A 205 -17.99 16.80 -5.11
CA VAL A 205 -17.57 15.77 -6.06
C VAL A 205 -18.16 14.42 -5.62
N PRO A 206 -19.01 13.75 -6.42
CA PRO A 206 -19.66 12.50 -6.03
C PRO A 206 -18.80 11.27 -6.36
N GLY A 207 -19.07 10.15 -5.69
CA GLY A 207 -18.46 8.85 -6.01
C GLY A 207 -17.02 8.69 -5.54
N CYS A 208 -16.53 9.56 -4.66
CA CYS A 208 -15.19 9.45 -4.08
C CYS A 208 -15.15 8.31 -3.06
N ARG A 209 -14.17 7.42 -3.15
CA ARG A 209 -13.87 6.47 -2.05
C ARG A 209 -12.85 7.10 -1.12
N VAL A 210 -13.27 7.43 0.09
CA VAL A 210 -12.40 7.94 1.16
C VAL A 210 -12.01 6.75 2.04
N THR A 211 -10.72 6.50 2.21
CA THR A 211 -10.16 5.47 3.09
C THR A 211 -9.27 6.14 4.12
N ARG A 212 -9.45 5.87 5.41
CA ARG A 212 -8.60 6.44 6.47
C ARG A 212 -7.33 5.63 6.66
N CYS A 213 -6.45 5.78 5.69
CA CYS A 213 -5.10 5.21 5.63
C CYS A 213 -4.07 6.31 5.32
N GLY A 214 -2.79 5.96 5.38
CA GLY A 214 -1.72 6.92 5.15
C GLY A 214 -0.35 6.28 5.06
N TYR A 215 0.61 7.07 4.59
CA TYR A 215 2.01 6.67 4.39
C TYR A 215 2.94 7.74 4.99
N THR A 216 2.61 8.19 6.20
CA THR A 216 3.26 9.33 6.90
C THR A 216 3.40 9.13 8.41
N GLY A 217 2.70 8.16 9.00
CA GLY A 217 2.57 7.98 10.44
C GLY A 217 1.56 8.94 11.13
N GLU A 218 1.06 9.95 10.41
CA GLU A 218 0.02 10.86 10.90
C GLU A 218 -1.39 10.27 10.70
N ASP A 219 -2.39 10.91 11.32
CA ASP A 219 -3.78 10.73 10.89
C ASP A 219 -3.95 11.23 9.44
N GLY A 220 -4.77 10.55 8.65
CA GLY A 220 -4.82 10.80 7.21
C GLY A 220 -5.90 10.00 6.49
N VAL A 221 -6.22 10.44 5.28
CA VAL A 221 -7.00 9.68 4.30
C VAL A 221 -6.28 9.58 2.96
N GLU A 222 -6.66 8.57 2.18
CA GLU A 222 -6.58 8.61 0.72
C GLU A 222 -8.00 8.73 0.13
N ILE A 223 -8.11 9.49 -0.97
CA ILE A 223 -9.36 9.80 -1.65
C ILE A 223 -9.22 9.37 -3.11
N SER A 224 -9.83 8.24 -3.46
CA SER A 224 -9.98 7.81 -4.86
C SER A 224 -11.12 8.61 -5.47
N VAL A 225 -10.81 9.42 -6.49
CA VAL A 225 -11.71 10.43 -7.08
C VAL A 225 -11.76 10.25 -8.60
N PRO A 226 -12.93 10.38 -9.26
CA PRO A 226 -13.01 10.38 -10.72
C PRO A 226 -11.99 11.34 -11.33
N ALA A 227 -11.14 10.85 -12.23
CA ALA A 227 -9.97 11.59 -12.75
C ALA A 227 -10.33 12.97 -13.34
N SER A 228 -11.49 13.08 -13.98
CA SER A 228 -12.04 14.32 -14.54
C SER A 228 -12.42 15.39 -13.49
N ARG A 229 -12.46 15.03 -12.20
CA ARG A 229 -12.76 15.93 -11.06
C ARG A 229 -11.58 16.07 -10.08
N ALA A 230 -10.43 15.46 -10.38
CA ALA A 230 -9.26 15.46 -9.49
C ALA A 230 -8.71 16.86 -9.21
N VAL A 231 -8.57 17.70 -10.25
CA VAL A 231 -8.13 19.10 -10.13
C VAL A 231 -9.10 19.89 -9.26
N GLU A 232 -10.40 19.77 -9.49
CA GLU A 232 -11.43 20.46 -8.73
C GLU A 232 -11.38 20.10 -7.23
N LEU A 233 -11.21 18.82 -6.89
CA LEU A 233 -11.07 18.39 -5.51
C LEU A 233 -9.78 18.92 -4.86
N ALA A 234 -8.66 18.93 -5.59
CA ALA A 234 -7.41 19.50 -5.08
C ALA A 234 -7.54 21.03 -4.82
N GLU A 235 -8.09 21.77 -5.78
CA GLU A 235 -8.40 23.21 -5.65
C GLU A 235 -9.41 23.51 -4.52
N LEU A 236 -10.33 22.59 -4.22
CA LEU A 236 -11.26 22.72 -3.09
C LEU A 236 -10.58 22.49 -1.74
N LEU A 237 -9.65 21.55 -1.67
CA LEU A 237 -8.84 21.28 -0.46
C LEU A 237 -7.84 22.42 -0.17
N LEU A 238 -7.20 22.99 -1.19
CA LEU A 238 -6.23 24.08 -1.06
C LEU A 238 -6.83 25.42 -0.59
N LYS A 239 -8.16 25.55 -0.52
CA LYS A 239 -8.83 26.73 0.04
C LYS A 239 -8.70 26.83 1.57
N ASP A 240 -8.38 25.73 2.25
CA ASP A 240 -8.01 25.76 3.65
C ASP A 240 -6.51 26.05 3.78
N SER A 241 -6.15 27.18 4.40
CA SER A 241 -4.77 27.66 4.49
C SER A 241 -3.84 26.78 5.34
N THR A 242 -4.35 25.74 6.01
CA THR A 242 -3.52 24.74 6.69
C THR A 242 -3.14 23.56 5.78
N VAL A 243 -3.65 23.49 4.55
CA VAL A 243 -3.30 22.46 3.55
C VAL A 243 -2.19 22.99 2.64
N TRP A 244 -1.02 22.34 2.66
CA TRP A 244 0.04 22.58 1.67
C TRP A 244 0.13 21.43 0.67
N LEU A 245 0.67 21.69 -0.52
CA LEU A 245 1.08 20.63 -1.43
C LEU A 245 2.43 20.05 -1.00
N ALA A 246 2.52 18.72 -0.93
CA ALA A 246 3.74 18.01 -0.57
C ALA A 246 4.20 17.07 -1.68
N GLY A 247 5.51 17.01 -1.88
CA GLY A 247 6.16 16.24 -2.95
C GLY A 247 6.85 14.98 -2.46
N LEU A 248 7.45 14.23 -3.41
CA LEU A 248 8.08 12.93 -3.15
C LEU A 248 9.12 12.96 -2.00
N ALA A 249 9.92 14.03 -1.88
CA ALA A 249 10.94 14.14 -0.82
C ALA A 249 10.35 14.36 0.59
N ALA A 250 9.17 14.97 0.68
CA ALA A 250 8.42 15.03 1.94
C ALA A 250 7.80 13.66 2.26
N ARG A 251 7.22 12.98 1.27
CA ARG A 251 6.64 11.62 1.42
C ARG A 251 7.69 10.62 1.95
N ASP A 252 8.88 10.58 1.35
CA ASP A 252 9.93 9.62 1.73
C ASP A 252 10.52 9.90 3.13
N SER A 253 10.66 11.16 3.53
CA SER A 253 11.12 11.49 4.89
C SER A 253 10.04 11.19 5.95
N LEU A 254 8.75 11.47 5.67
CA LEU A 254 7.65 11.19 6.59
C LEU A 254 7.42 9.69 6.81
N ARG A 255 7.47 8.88 5.75
CA ARG A 255 7.28 7.42 5.83
C ARG A 255 8.45 6.74 6.56
N LEU A 256 9.67 7.21 6.36
CA LEU A 256 10.87 6.64 6.96
C LEU A 256 10.91 6.85 8.48
N GLU A 257 10.57 8.06 8.94
CA GLU A 257 10.36 8.34 10.38
C GLU A 257 9.22 7.50 11.00
N ALA A 258 8.18 7.22 10.22
CA ALA A 258 7.06 6.37 10.64
C ALA A 258 7.40 4.86 10.62
N GLY A 259 8.61 4.47 10.20
CA GLY A 259 9.03 3.06 10.10
C GLY A 259 8.33 2.27 8.99
N LEU A 260 7.82 2.95 7.96
CA LEU A 260 7.10 2.33 6.85
C LEU A 260 8.08 1.92 5.74
N CYS A 261 8.05 0.65 5.36
CA CYS A 261 8.88 0.09 4.29
C CYS A 261 8.56 0.74 2.93
N LEU A 262 9.59 0.94 2.11
CA LEU A 262 9.48 1.29 0.70
C LEU A 262 9.93 0.09 -0.15
N TYR A 263 9.02 -0.45 -0.95
CA TYR A 263 9.34 -1.56 -1.84
C TYR A 263 10.50 -1.22 -2.80
N GLY A 264 11.37 -2.21 -3.04
CA GLY A 264 12.59 -2.07 -3.85
C GLY A 264 13.73 -1.32 -3.14
N ASN A 265 13.58 -0.99 -1.86
CA ASN A 265 14.62 -0.40 -1.01
C ASN A 265 14.75 -1.15 0.32
N ASP A 266 13.65 -1.23 1.08
CA ASP A 266 13.63 -1.87 2.41
C ASP A 266 13.11 -3.32 2.37
N ILE A 267 12.34 -3.66 1.32
CA ILE A 267 11.75 -4.98 1.07
C ILE A 267 11.78 -5.30 -0.44
N ASP A 268 12.00 -6.57 -0.79
CA ASP A 268 12.08 -7.06 -2.16
C ASP A 268 11.79 -8.58 -2.28
N GLU A 269 11.91 -9.13 -3.49
CA GLU A 269 11.65 -10.55 -3.79
C GLU A 269 12.66 -11.55 -3.20
N SER A 270 13.66 -11.06 -2.46
CA SER A 270 14.60 -11.83 -1.64
C SER A 270 14.34 -11.71 -0.13
N THR A 271 13.54 -10.72 0.29
CA THR A 271 13.24 -10.39 1.69
C THR A 271 11.89 -10.99 2.10
N THR A 272 11.85 -11.79 3.17
CA THR A 272 10.57 -12.32 3.70
C THR A 272 9.85 -11.32 4.62
N PRO A 273 8.52 -11.44 4.82
CA PRO A 273 7.79 -10.61 5.78
C PRO A 273 8.30 -10.71 7.22
N VAL A 274 8.93 -11.82 7.61
CA VAL A 274 9.54 -11.97 8.94
C VAL A 274 10.83 -11.17 9.07
N GLU A 275 11.69 -11.20 8.05
CA GLU A 275 12.94 -10.40 8.01
C GLU A 275 12.64 -8.89 7.93
N ALA A 276 11.61 -8.52 7.17
CA ALA A 276 11.09 -7.16 7.07
C ALA A 276 10.44 -6.64 8.38
N SER A 277 10.34 -7.46 9.44
CA SER A 277 9.58 -7.17 10.67
C SER A 277 8.07 -6.91 10.46
N LEU A 278 7.53 -7.36 9.32
CA LEU A 278 6.12 -7.29 8.93
C LEU A 278 5.32 -8.53 9.38
N ILE A 279 5.79 -9.27 10.38
CA ILE A 279 5.14 -10.50 10.89
C ILE A 279 3.67 -10.29 11.32
N TRP A 280 3.28 -9.07 11.67
CA TRP A 280 1.90 -8.67 11.97
C TRP A 280 0.95 -8.76 10.75
N THR A 281 1.47 -8.97 9.55
CA THR A 281 0.68 -9.29 8.34
C THR A 281 0.39 -10.79 8.18
N LEU A 282 0.99 -11.67 9.01
CA LEU A 282 0.95 -13.14 8.87
C LEU A 282 0.01 -13.86 9.87
N GLY A 283 -0.79 -13.13 10.65
CA GLY A 283 -1.76 -13.68 11.62
C GLY A 283 -1.66 -13.13 13.05
N GLU A 284 -2.58 -13.54 13.92
CA GLU A 284 -2.72 -13.04 15.30
C GLU A 284 -2.68 -14.17 16.38
N VAL A 285 -2.24 -13.80 17.59
CA VAL A 285 -2.39 -14.61 18.81
C VAL A 285 -3.83 -14.50 19.34
N THR A 286 -4.62 -15.56 19.17
CA THR A 286 -6.05 -15.58 19.49
C THR A 286 -6.36 -15.94 20.95
N SER A 287 -5.40 -16.51 21.70
CA SER A 287 -5.54 -16.79 23.13
C SER A 287 -4.19 -16.97 23.81
N GLY A 288 -3.99 -16.47 25.03
CA GLY A 288 -2.75 -16.67 25.77
C GLY A 288 -2.86 -16.41 27.27
N CYS A 289 -2.10 -17.17 28.06
CA CYS A 289 -2.06 -17.05 29.51
C CYS A 289 -0.75 -17.60 30.12
N PRO A 290 -0.39 -17.22 31.37
CA PRO A 290 0.61 -17.93 32.15
C PRO A 290 0.12 -19.34 32.50
N SER A 291 0.87 -20.38 32.14
CA SER A 291 0.58 -21.77 32.50
C SER A 291 1.12 -22.11 33.89
N PRO A 292 0.28 -22.42 34.89
CA PRO A 292 0.75 -22.77 36.23
C PRO A 292 1.54 -24.08 36.25
N CYS A 293 1.21 -25.02 35.36
CA CYS A 293 1.87 -26.34 35.28
C CYS A 293 3.25 -26.27 34.63
N LEU A 294 3.46 -25.36 33.68
CA LEU A 294 4.71 -25.24 32.91
C LEU A 294 5.63 -24.12 33.39
N GLN A 295 5.15 -23.23 34.27
CA GLN A 295 5.85 -22.02 34.74
C GLN A 295 6.36 -21.15 33.57
N LYS A 296 5.55 -21.09 32.50
CA LYS A 296 5.80 -20.37 31.25
C LYS A 296 4.50 -19.76 30.73
N ASN A 297 4.60 -18.70 29.95
CA ASN A 297 3.46 -18.25 29.14
C ASN A 297 3.22 -19.26 28.01
N ILE A 298 1.95 -19.55 27.74
CA ILE A 298 1.50 -20.33 26.58
C ILE A 298 0.48 -19.51 25.79
N ALA A 299 0.42 -19.77 24.48
CA ALA A 299 -0.50 -19.09 23.58
C ALA A 299 -0.93 -20.03 22.44
N MET A 300 -2.10 -19.75 21.88
CA MET A 300 -2.58 -20.22 20.60
C MET A 300 -2.76 -19.01 19.69
N GLY A 301 -2.44 -19.19 18.40
CA GLY A 301 -2.54 -18.17 17.37
C GLY A 301 -2.43 -18.82 16.00
N TYR A 302 -2.76 -18.06 14.97
CA TYR A 302 -2.61 -18.50 13.59
C TYR A 302 -1.26 -18.04 13.04
N VAL A 303 -0.65 -18.91 12.23
CA VAL A 303 0.59 -18.68 11.48
C VAL A 303 0.50 -19.49 10.18
N GLU A 304 1.21 -19.08 9.13
CA GLU A 304 1.26 -19.83 7.88
C GLU A 304 1.78 -21.27 8.08
N SER A 305 1.38 -22.17 7.18
CA SER A 305 1.71 -23.60 7.23
C SER A 305 3.21 -23.88 7.36
N ASP A 306 4.07 -23.07 6.74
CA ASP A 306 5.52 -23.28 6.79
C ASP A 306 6.14 -22.95 8.15
N TYR A 307 5.55 -22.01 8.90
CA TYR A 307 5.95 -21.69 10.28
C TYR A 307 5.31 -22.63 11.31
N SER A 308 4.20 -23.29 10.99
CA SER A 308 3.46 -24.22 11.88
C SER A 308 4.25 -25.46 12.35
N LYS A 309 5.45 -25.67 11.82
CA LYS A 309 6.38 -26.75 12.18
C LYS A 309 6.81 -26.63 13.65
N LEU A 310 7.04 -27.77 14.30
CA LEU A 310 7.43 -27.79 15.72
C LEU A 310 8.84 -27.24 15.93
N SER A 311 9.02 -26.51 17.03
CA SER A 311 10.24 -25.79 17.40
C SER A 311 10.64 -24.63 16.47
N THR A 312 9.78 -24.20 15.54
CA THR A 312 9.96 -22.93 14.83
C THR A 312 10.05 -21.78 15.84
N ALA A 313 11.13 -21.00 15.78
CA ALA A 313 11.27 -19.77 16.54
C ALA A 313 10.40 -18.68 15.92
N LEU A 314 9.62 -17.99 16.76
CA LEU A 314 8.75 -16.89 16.38
C LEU A 314 8.98 -15.68 17.29
N THR A 315 8.48 -14.53 16.85
CA THR A 315 8.43 -13.30 17.64
C THR A 315 6.97 -12.93 17.86
N VAL A 316 6.59 -12.67 19.12
CA VAL A 316 5.24 -12.28 19.51
C VAL A 316 5.32 -10.94 20.26
N GLU A 317 4.47 -9.98 19.92
CA GLU A 317 4.38 -8.76 20.73
C GLU A 317 3.56 -9.03 22.00
N VAL A 318 4.15 -8.75 23.17
CA VAL A 318 3.46 -8.80 24.46
C VAL A 318 3.54 -7.42 25.11
N ARG A 319 2.44 -6.67 25.06
CA ARG A 319 2.30 -5.32 25.66
C ARG A 319 3.35 -4.32 25.12
N LYS A 320 3.42 -4.12 23.80
CA LYS A 320 4.40 -3.24 23.14
C LYS A 320 5.86 -3.65 23.34
N LYS A 321 6.11 -4.95 23.51
CA LYS A 321 7.45 -5.53 23.57
C LYS A 321 7.53 -6.80 22.73
N SER A 322 8.44 -6.81 21.77
CA SER A 322 8.87 -8.01 21.06
C SER A 322 9.39 -9.04 22.06
N CYS A 323 8.87 -10.27 22.01
CA CYS A 323 9.24 -11.37 22.89
C CYS A 323 9.40 -12.66 22.06
N PRO A 324 10.48 -13.45 22.28
CA PRO A 324 10.68 -14.70 21.56
C PRO A 324 9.69 -15.78 22.02
N ALA A 325 9.20 -16.55 21.05
CA ALA A 325 8.29 -17.67 21.22
C ALA A 325 8.77 -18.90 20.42
N LEU A 326 8.20 -20.07 20.70
CA LEU A 326 8.50 -21.32 20.01
C LEU A 326 7.21 -22.07 19.71
N VAL A 327 6.99 -22.44 18.45
CA VAL A 327 5.85 -23.29 18.05
C VAL A 327 5.96 -24.64 18.75
N THR A 328 5.07 -24.86 19.71
CA THR A 328 5.15 -25.98 20.66
C THR A 328 4.00 -26.95 20.41
N LYS A 329 4.28 -28.25 20.45
CA LYS A 329 3.27 -29.29 20.18
C LYS A 329 2.12 -29.19 21.19
N MET A 330 0.89 -29.13 20.69
CA MET A 330 -0.30 -29.31 21.51
C MET A 330 -0.63 -30.80 21.68
N PRO A 331 -1.20 -31.21 22.83
CA PRO A 331 -1.48 -30.39 24.01
C PRO A 331 -0.18 -30.04 24.76
N PHE A 332 -0.07 -28.80 25.26
CA PHE A 332 1.14 -28.29 25.93
C PHE A 332 1.51 -29.06 27.22
N VAL A 333 0.53 -29.73 27.83
CA VAL A 333 0.67 -30.65 28.97
C VAL A 333 0.07 -31.98 28.55
N ALA A 334 0.73 -33.09 28.87
CA ALA A 334 0.27 -34.42 28.49
C ALA A 334 -1.13 -34.75 29.06
N THR A 335 -2.03 -35.21 28.20
CA THR A 335 -3.42 -35.50 28.55
C THR A 335 -3.59 -36.90 29.12
N ASN A 336 -3.89 -37.00 30.42
CA ASN A 336 -4.20 -38.25 31.10
C ASN A 336 -5.68 -38.67 30.91
N TYR A 337 -6.13 -38.75 29.66
CA TYR A 337 -7.48 -39.22 29.36
C TYR A 337 -7.62 -40.72 29.69
N TYR A 338 -8.68 -41.07 30.43
CA TYR A 338 -9.03 -42.47 30.66
C TYR A 338 -9.49 -43.12 29.35
N THR A 339 -8.82 -44.20 28.96
CA THR A 339 -9.22 -45.06 27.84
C THR A 339 -9.53 -46.46 28.33
N VAL A 340 -10.63 -47.02 27.83
CA VAL A 340 -10.92 -48.46 27.99
C VAL A 340 -9.99 -49.24 27.06
N LYS A 341 -9.47 -50.37 27.53
CA LYS A 341 -8.63 -51.30 26.73
C LYS A 341 -9.48 -52.34 26.03
#